data_AF-A0A7C1CBP5-F1
#
_entry.id   AF-A0A7C1CBP5-F1
#
_cell.length_a   1.000
_cell.length_b   1.000
_cell.length_c   1.000
_cell.angle_alpha   90.00
_cell.angle_beta   90.00
_cell.angle_gamma   90.00
#
_symmetry.space_group_name_H-M   'P 1'
#
loop_
_entity.id
_entity.type
_entity.pdbx_description
1 polymer ?
#
loop_
_entity_poly.entity_id
_entity_poly.type
_entity_poly.pdbx_seq_one_letter_code
_entity_poly.pdbx_strand_id
1 'polypeptide(L)'
;RIAAQTAKQVIFQKVREAERKVIFDEFKDKVGRIASGVVQRKDRGVYYVNLGRTEAILPVKETLPGEHLKRGDSVKGYVSEVRASSRGPEIILTRRAPEFVAELFRMEVPEIEDGIVEVRNIVREPGERTKIAVISKEQSIDPVGACVGMKGTRVQSIVRELHGERIDIIPWNDDPRMLIARSLTPATVDKIGINEDDRTAMVVVNDQQLSIAIGKKGQNVKLAKKLTGWDIDIISESEYSKIKQDEAEAAFEGKIEPNEE
;
A
#
# COMPACT_ATOMS: atom_id res chain seq x y z
N ARG A 1 58.85 -4.44 -16.21
CA ARG A 1 57.58 -4.78 -16.89
C ARG A 1 56.50 -5.25 -15.90
N ILE A 2 56.81 -6.21 -15.02
CA ILE A 2 55.88 -6.77 -14.02
C ILE A 2 55.42 -5.71 -13.00
N ALA A 3 56.35 -4.95 -12.40
CA ALA A 3 56.01 -3.92 -11.39
C ALA A 3 55.04 -2.82 -11.89
N ALA A 4 55.13 -2.43 -13.16
CA ALA A 4 54.23 -1.44 -13.76
C ALA A 4 52.81 -1.99 -13.98
N GLN A 5 52.69 -3.29 -14.32
CA GLN A 5 51.39 -3.97 -14.41
C GLN A 5 50.75 -4.14 -13.03
N THR A 6 51.53 -4.49 -12.00
CA THR A 6 51.07 -4.57 -10.61
C THR A 6 50.61 -3.22 -10.09
N ALA A 7 51.37 -2.14 -10.32
CA ALA A 7 50.97 -0.78 -9.93
C ALA A 7 49.67 -0.35 -10.63
N LYS A 8 49.51 -0.63 -11.93
CA LYS A 8 48.27 -0.40 -12.66
C LYS A 8 47.09 -1.14 -12.00
N GLN A 9 47.26 -2.41 -11.66
CA GLN A 9 46.22 -3.21 -11.04
C GLN A 9 45.80 -2.68 -9.66
N VAL A 10 46.76 -2.26 -8.82
CA VAL A 10 46.50 -1.67 -7.51
C VAL A 10 45.76 -0.33 -7.64
N ILE A 11 46.16 0.51 -8.59
CA ILE A 11 45.47 1.79 -8.87
C ILE A 11 44.03 1.52 -9.32
N PHE A 12 43.82 0.60 -10.27
CA PHE A 12 42.47 0.22 -10.74
C PHE A 12 41.58 -0.33 -9.61
N GLN A 13 42.14 -1.12 -8.70
CA GLN A 13 41.42 -1.60 -7.51
C GLN A 13 41.01 -0.44 -6.59
N LYS A 14 41.94 0.46 -6.24
CA LYS A 14 41.63 1.62 -5.40
C LYS A 14 40.58 2.55 -6.01
N VAL A 15 40.63 2.76 -7.32
CA VAL A 15 39.60 3.55 -8.04
C VAL A 15 38.24 2.87 -7.94
N ARG A 16 38.14 1.57 -8.19
CA ARG A 16 36.88 0.81 -8.05
C ARG A 16 36.34 0.81 -6.63
N GLU A 17 37.20 0.69 -5.63
CA GLU A 17 36.79 0.75 -4.22
C GLU A 17 36.22 2.12 -3.86
N ALA A 18 36.86 3.19 -4.33
CA ALA A 18 36.35 4.55 -4.16
C ALA A 18 34.99 4.75 -4.86
N GLU A 19 34.85 4.30 -6.11
CA GLU A 19 33.57 4.35 -6.85
C GLU A 19 32.45 3.58 -6.13
N ARG A 20 32.74 2.36 -5.64
CA ARG A 20 31.78 1.56 -4.89
C ARG A 20 31.31 2.25 -3.62
N LYS A 21 32.22 2.90 -2.90
CA LYS A 21 31.89 3.65 -1.69
C LYS A 21 30.99 4.84 -2.01
N VAL A 22 31.32 5.59 -3.05
CA VAL A 22 30.48 6.73 -3.51
C VAL A 22 29.07 6.27 -3.88
N ILE A 23 28.94 5.17 -4.62
CA ILE A 23 27.62 4.63 -4.99
C ILE A 23 26.86 4.16 -3.74
N PHE A 24 27.53 3.48 -2.81
CA PHE A 24 26.89 3.03 -1.58
C PHE A 24 26.36 4.21 -0.76
N ASP A 25 27.19 5.22 -0.53
CA ASP A 25 26.81 6.41 0.24
C ASP A 25 25.66 7.18 -0.45
N GLU A 26 25.70 7.31 -1.78
CA GLU A 26 24.62 7.96 -2.56
C GLU A 26 23.28 7.23 -2.44
N PHE A 27 23.27 5.90 -2.53
CA PHE A 27 22.02 5.13 -2.54
C PHE A 27 21.50 4.79 -1.16
N LYS A 28 22.37 4.76 -0.14
CA LYS A 28 21.96 4.60 1.26
C LYS A 28 20.96 5.68 1.67
N ASP A 29 21.20 6.93 1.25
CA ASP A 29 20.30 8.06 1.52
C ASP A 29 19.04 8.06 0.65
N LYS A 30 18.98 7.21 -0.39
CA LYS A 30 17.82 7.01 -1.27
C LYS A 30 16.96 5.81 -0.87
N VAL A 31 17.32 5.07 0.19
CA VAL A 31 16.42 4.07 0.77
C VAL A 31 15.11 4.76 1.13
N GLY A 32 13.99 4.16 0.71
CA GLY A 32 12.69 4.79 0.89
C GLY A 32 12.22 5.65 -0.28
N ARG A 33 13.00 5.78 -1.36
CA ARG A 33 12.65 6.56 -2.55
C ARG A 33 12.47 5.67 -3.77
N ILE A 34 11.79 6.20 -4.79
CA ILE A 34 11.68 5.54 -6.09
C ILE A 34 12.92 5.82 -6.93
N ALA A 35 13.53 4.76 -7.46
CA ALA A 35 14.53 4.83 -8.52
C ALA A 35 13.91 4.40 -9.84
N SER A 36 14.30 5.07 -10.93
CA SER A 36 13.90 4.72 -12.29
C SER A 36 15.10 4.24 -13.08
N GLY A 37 14.91 3.24 -13.93
CA GLY A 37 15.99 2.72 -14.77
C GLY A 37 15.51 1.83 -15.88
N VAL A 38 16.46 1.26 -16.63
CA VAL A 38 16.18 0.42 -17.80
C VAL A 38 16.61 -1.01 -17.54
N VAL A 39 15.73 -1.97 -17.80
CA VAL A 39 16.01 -3.39 -17.63
C VAL A 39 17.08 -3.84 -18.62
N GLN A 40 18.20 -4.35 -18.11
CA GLN A 40 19.34 -4.81 -18.92
C GLN A 40 19.25 -6.31 -19.23
N ARG A 41 18.95 -7.10 -18.20
CA ARG A 41 18.89 -8.56 -18.30
C ARG A 41 18.03 -9.14 -17.18
N LYS A 42 17.57 -10.38 -17.41
CA LYS A 42 16.96 -11.23 -16.41
C LYS A 42 17.86 -12.44 -16.21
N ASP A 43 18.27 -12.71 -14.98
CA ASP A 43 19.08 -13.90 -14.65
C ASP A 43 18.64 -14.46 -13.30
N ARG A 44 18.56 -15.79 -13.19
CA ARG A 44 18.21 -16.54 -11.96
C ARG A 44 17.05 -15.96 -11.15
N GLY A 45 15.99 -15.51 -11.81
CA GLY A 45 14.79 -14.96 -11.14
C GLY A 45 14.95 -13.52 -10.63
N VAL A 46 15.91 -12.77 -11.15
CA VAL A 46 16.16 -11.36 -10.83
C VAL A 46 16.27 -10.54 -12.12
N TYR A 47 15.64 -9.37 -12.14
CA TYR A 47 15.86 -8.36 -13.16
C TYR A 47 17.00 -7.43 -12.72
N TYR A 48 17.97 -7.20 -13.61
CA TYR A 48 19.02 -6.22 -13.42
C TYR A 48 18.61 -4.93 -14.12
N VAL A 49 18.45 -3.87 -13.34
CA VAL A 49 17.95 -2.56 -13.79
C VAL A 49 19.11 -1.58 -13.76
N ASN A 50 19.43 -0.99 -14.90
CA ASN A 50 20.45 0.06 -14.99
C ASN A 50 19.87 1.41 -14.55
N LEU A 51 20.43 1.98 -13.49
CA LEU A 51 20.09 3.30 -12.96
C LEU A 51 20.99 4.42 -13.51
N GLY A 52 21.73 4.14 -14.59
CA GLY A 52 22.70 5.04 -15.23
C GLY A 52 24.10 4.90 -14.65
N ARG A 53 24.26 5.07 -13.34
CA ARG A 53 25.57 4.99 -12.64
C ARG A 53 25.89 3.60 -12.09
N THR A 54 24.87 2.78 -11.83
CA THR A 54 25.02 1.45 -11.22
C THR A 54 23.85 0.55 -11.63
N GLU A 55 24.00 -0.75 -11.41
CA GLU A 55 22.91 -1.72 -11.53
C GLU A 55 22.19 -1.86 -10.18
N ALA A 56 20.86 -1.91 -10.23
CA ALA A 56 20.01 -2.35 -9.13
C ALA A 56 19.38 -3.69 -9.47
N ILE A 57 18.99 -4.43 -8.45
CA ILE A 57 18.32 -5.73 -8.60
C ILE A 57 16.84 -5.61 -8.22
N LEU A 58 15.98 -6.13 -9.08
CA LEU A 58 14.55 -6.26 -8.84
C LEU A 58 14.19 -7.76 -8.90
N PRO A 59 14.07 -8.44 -7.74
CA PRO A 59 13.68 -9.84 -7.71
C PRO A 59 12.32 -10.05 -8.36
N VAL A 60 12.13 -11.14 -9.11
CA VAL A 60 10.83 -11.46 -9.76
C VAL A 60 9.68 -11.57 -8.74
N LYS A 61 9.98 -11.99 -7.50
CA LYS A 61 8.97 -12.04 -6.43
C LYS A 61 8.51 -10.65 -5.95
N GLU A 62 9.34 -9.64 -6.16
CA GLU A 62 9.13 -8.24 -5.78
C GLU A 62 8.57 -7.38 -6.93
N THR A 63 8.34 -7.96 -8.10
CA THR A 63 7.58 -7.32 -9.18
C THR A 63 6.08 -7.38 -8.90
N LEU A 64 5.30 -6.62 -9.66
CA LEU A 64 3.84 -6.74 -9.61
C LEU A 64 3.42 -8.15 -10.10
N PRO A 65 2.31 -8.71 -9.58
CA PRO A 65 1.78 -9.97 -10.10
C PRO A 65 1.48 -9.88 -11.61
N GLY A 66 1.90 -10.90 -12.36
CA GLY A 66 1.73 -10.92 -13.82
C GLY A 66 2.66 -9.99 -14.60
N GLU A 67 3.52 -9.23 -13.94
CA GLU A 67 4.46 -8.32 -14.60
C GLU A 67 5.61 -9.07 -15.28
N HIS A 68 5.80 -8.79 -16.57
CA HIS A 68 6.83 -9.40 -17.41
C HIS A 68 7.66 -8.32 -18.07
N LEU A 69 8.75 -7.96 -17.42
CA LEU A 69 9.70 -6.97 -17.91
C LEU A 69 10.65 -7.59 -18.94
N LYS A 70 10.86 -6.87 -20.04
CA LYS A 70 11.79 -7.22 -21.12
C LYS A 70 13.01 -6.33 -21.07
N ARG A 71 14.09 -6.77 -21.72
CA ARG A 71 15.28 -5.94 -21.91
C ARG A 71 14.90 -4.68 -22.69
N GLY A 72 15.31 -3.52 -22.19
CA GLY A 72 15.00 -2.21 -22.77
C GLY A 72 13.78 -1.54 -22.14
N ASP A 73 12.97 -2.24 -21.35
CA ASP A 73 11.84 -1.64 -20.67
C ASP A 73 12.30 -0.65 -19.59
N SER A 74 11.63 0.50 -19.52
CA SER A 74 11.78 1.44 -18.40
C SER A 74 10.94 0.95 -17.22
N VAL A 75 11.51 0.96 -16.02
CA VAL A 75 10.86 0.50 -14.81
C VAL A 75 11.18 1.42 -13.64
N LYS A 76 10.16 1.72 -12.83
CA LYS A 76 10.31 2.37 -11.52
C LYS A 76 10.29 1.31 -10.42
N GLY A 77 11.08 1.49 -9.38
CA GLY A 77 11.06 0.62 -8.21
C GLY A 77 11.38 1.39 -6.94
N TYR A 78 10.72 1.02 -5.86
CA TYR A 78 11.04 1.51 -4.52
C TYR A 78 12.35 0.89 -4.05
N VAL A 79 13.31 1.71 -3.63
CA VAL A 79 14.57 1.25 -3.03
C VAL A 79 14.27 0.75 -1.63
N SER A 80 14.07 -0.56 -1.50
CA SER A 80 13.77 -1.20 -0.21
C SER A 80 14.99 -1.35 0.67
N GLU A 81 16.16 -1.59 0.07
CA GLU A 81 17.38 -1.86 0.81
C GLU A 81 18.62 -1.57 -0.03
N VAL A 82 19.70 -1.15 0.62
CA VAL A 82 21.04 -1.05 0.03
C VAL A 82 22.02 -1.82 0.90
N ARG A 83 22.63 -2.87 0.34
CA ARG A 83 23.58 -3.73 1.06
C ARG A 83 25.00 -3.51 0.56
N ALA A 84 25.96 -3.56 1.47
CA ALA A 84 27.37 -3.67 1.08
C ALA A 84 27.68 -5.15 0.78
N SER A 85 28.23 -5.44 -0.41
CA SER A 85 28.71 -6.78 -0.76
C SER A 85 30.17 -6.72 -1.24
N SER A 86 30.84 -7.88 -1.24
CA SER A 86 32.23 -8.00 -1.72
C SER A 86 32.40 -7.60 -3.19
N ARG A 87 31.30 -7.58 -3.95
CA ARG A 87 31.26 -7.19 -5.36
C ARG A 87 30.87 -5.72 -5.58
N GLY A 88 30.42 -5.02 -4.54
CA GLY A 88 29.95 -3.64 -4.59
C GLY A 88 28.64 -3.45 -3.82
N PRO A 89 28.09 -2.24 -3.81
CA PRO A 89 26.75 -2.00 -3.27
C PRO A 89 25.68 -2.74 -4.08
N GLU A 90 24.78 -3.42 -3.39
CA GLU A 90 23.60 -4.05 -3.97
C GLU A 90 22.36 -3.23 -3.61
N ILE A 91 21.77 -2.60 -4.62
CA ILE A 91 20.56 -1.79 -4.48
C ILE A 91 19.38 -2.69 -4.82
N ILE A 92 18.50 -2.92 -3.84
CA ILE A 92 17.35 -3.81 -3.97
C ILE A 92 16.11 -2.97 -4.20
N LEU A 93 15.41 -3.27 -5.29
CA LEU A 93 14.15 -2.63 -5.66
C LEU A 93 12.97 -3.57 -5.35
N THR A 94 11.83 -2.97 -5.01
CA THR A 94 10.53 -3.64 -4.96
C THR A 94 9.47 -2.76 -5.61
N ARG A 95 8.50 -3.41 -6.26
CA ARG A 95 7.26 -2.80 -6.75
C ARG A 95 6.04 -3.33 -5.96
N ARG A 96 6.26 -4.27 -5.04
CA ARG A 96 5.23 -5.02 -4.34
C ARG A 96 4.84 -4.39 -3.00
N ALA A 97 5.74 -3.63 -2.38
CA ALA A 97 5.51 -3.06 -1.07
C ALA A 97 4.47 -1.91 -1.08
N PRO A 98 3.67 -1.70 -0.02
CA PRO A 98 2.77 -0.54 0.09
C PRO A 98 3.48 0.81 -0.04
N GLU A 99 4.72 0.90 0.43
CA GLU A 99 5.57 2.09 0.40
C GLU A 99 5.87 2.55 -1.02
N PHE A 100 5.90 1.63 -1.99
CA PHE A 100 6.01 1.99 -3.40
C PHE A 100 4.83 2.86 -3.85
N VAL A 101 3.60 2.51 -3.45
CA VAL A 101 2.40 3.30 -3.78
C VAL A 101 2.42 4.63 -3.04
N ALA A 102 2.84 4.65 -1.77
CA ALA A 102 2.96 5.89 -1.01
C ALA A 102 3.98 6.88 -1.63
N GLU A 103 5.12 6.39 -2.11
CA GLU A 103 6.10 7.24 -2.82
C GLU A 103 5.60 7.67 -4.20
N LEU A 104 4.86 6.82 -4.93
CA LEU A 104 4.20 7.23 -6.18
C LEU A 104 3.23 8.40 -5.95
N PHE A 105 2.40 8.32 -4.89
CA PHE A 105 1.53 9.42 -4.49
C PHE A 105 2.31 10.68 -4.12
N ARG A 106 3.41 10.55 -3.39
CA ARG A 106 4.30 11.66 -3.06
C ARG A 106 4.80 12.40 -4.30
N MET A 107 5.23 11.66 -5.32
CA MET A 107 5.77 12.22 -6.55
C MET A 107 4.69 12.85 -7.46
N GLU A 108 3.45 12.36 -7.38
CA GLU A 108 2.35 12.79 -8.25
C GLU A 108 1.49 13.91 -7.63
N VAL A 109 1.47 14.01 -6.29
CA VAL A 109 0.62 14.93 -5.52
C VAL A 109 1.49 15.93 -4.74
N PRO A 110 1.63 17.18 -5.23
CA PRO A 110 2.44 18.21 -4.57
C PRO A 110 2.04 18.44 -3.11
N GLU A 111 0.75 18.38 -2.80
CA GLU A 111 0.23 18.57 -1.45
C GLU A 111 0.74 17.49 -0.47
N ILE A 112 1.05 16.28 -0.94
CA ILE A 112 1.68 15.23 -0.14
C ILE A 112 3.18 15.48 0.01
N GLU A 113 3.85 15.96 -1.05
CA GLU A 113 5.27 16.31 -1.01
C GLU A 113 5.56 17.45 -0.03
N ASP A 114 4.71 18.48 -0.04
CA ASP A 114 4.78 19.64 0.86
C ASP A 114 4.32 19.30 2.30
N GLY A 115 3.78 18.10 2.52
CA GLY A 115 3.31 17.63 3.82
C GLY A 115 2.02 18.28 4.32
N ILE A 116 1.25 18.92 3.42
CA ILE A 116 -0.08 19.48 3.68
C ILE A 116 -1.10 18.34 3.80
N VAL A 117 -1.04 17.38 2.87
CA VAL A 117 -1.81 16.13 2.90
C VAL A 117 -0.90 15.02 3.41
N GLU A 118 -1.31 14.34 4.48
CA GLU A 118 -0.57 13.22 5.06
C GLU A 118 -1.24 11.89 4.72
N VAL A 119 -0.43 10.91 4.33
CA VAL A 119 -0.87 9.51 4.22
C VAL A 119 -0.81 8.88 5.62
N ARG A 120 -1.96 8.66 6.24
CA ARG A 120 -2.08 8.09 7.60
C ARG A 120 -1.84 6.59 7.63
N ASN A 121 -2.37 5.88 6.63
CA ASN A 121 -2.22 4.45 6.52
C ASN A 121 -2.36 4.00 5.06
N ILE A 122 -1.70 2.91 4.70
CA ILE A 122 -1.80 2.30 3.38
C ILE A 122 -1.77 0.79 3.50
N VAL A 123 -2.76 0.15 2.88
CA VAL A 123 -2.88 -1.31 2.87
C VAL A 123 -3.11 -1.78 1.45
N ARG A 124 -2.44 -2.87 1.09
CA ARG A 124 -2.26 -3.25 -0.32
C ARG A 124 -2.34 -4.76 -0.51
N GLU A 125 -3.09 -5.16 -1.52
CA GLU A 125 -2.95 -6.43 -2.22
C GLU A 125 -2.39 -6.13 -3.62
N PRO A 126 -1.07 -6.32 -3.83
CA PRO A 126 -0.37 -5.85 -5.02
C PRO A 126 -0.98 -6.37 -6.32
N GLY A 127 -1.11 -5.50 -7.32
CA GLY A 127 -1.70 -5.81 -8.63
C GLY A 127 -3.23 -5.91 -8.62
N GLU A 128 -3.88 -5.85 -7.46
CA GLU A 128 -5.33 -6.03 -7.33
C GLU A 128 -6.00 -4.80 -6.75
N ARG A 129 -5.67 -4.44 -5.50
CA ARG A 129 -6.32 -3.33 -4.79
C ARG A 129 -5.47 -2.74 -3.67
N THR A 130 -5.46 -1.42 -3.59
CA THR A 130 -4.89 -0.64 -2.48
C THR A 130 -5.96 0.26 -1.87
N LYS A 131 -5.98 0.33 -0.54
CA LYS A 131 -6.67 1.39 0.19
C LYS A 131 -5.63 2.30 0.83
N ILE A 132 -5.74 3.60 0.57
CA ILE A 132 -4.87 4.63 1.13
C ILE A 132 -5.72 5.61 1.92
N ALA A 133 -5.40 5.81 3.19
CA ALA A 133 -6.09 6.78 4.04
C ALA A 133 -5.29 8.08 4.15
N VAL A 134 -5.95 9.19 3.86
CA VAL A 134 -5.32 10.52 3.76
C VAL A 134 -6.04 11.54 4.62
N ILE A 135 -5.30 12.46 5.20
CA ILE A 135 -5.83 13.60 5.96
C ILE A 135 -5.15 14.88 5.46
N SER A 136 -5.84 16.02 5.53
CA SER A 136 -5.23 17.33 5.32
C SER A 136 -4.95 18.00 6.67
N LYS A 137 -3.81 18.66 6.81
CA LYS A 137 -3.52 19.58 7.93
C LYS A 137 -4.27 20.90 7.80
N GLU A 138 -4.65 21.26 6.59
CA GLU A 138 -5.35 22.50 6.28
C GLU A 138 -6.81 22.22 5.94
N GLN A 139 -7.73 22.88 6.63
CA GLN A 139 -9.18 22.70 6.42
C GLN A 139 -9.65 23.16 5.03
N SER A 140 -8.93 24.07 4.39
CA SER A 140 -9.20 24.58 3.04
C SER A 140 -8.88 23.56 1.93
N ILE A 141 -8.18 22.47 2.24
CA ILE A 141 -7.68 21.51 1.26
C ILE A 141 -8.37 20.18 1.46
N ASP A 142 -9.09 19.72 0.44
CA ASP A 142 -9.66 18.37 0.40
C ASP A 142 -8.56 17.35 0.07
N PRO A 143 -8.20 16.46 1.01
CA PRO A 143 -7.14 15.48 0.79
C PRO A 143 -7.50 14.45 -0.29
N VAL A 144 -8.79 14.15 -0.48
CA VAL A 144 -9.21 13.20 -1.53
C VAL A 144 -9.08 13.86 -2.90
N GLY A 145 -9.63 15.06 -3.06
CA GLY A 145 -9.52 15.85 -4.28
C GLY A 145 -8.08 16.11 -4.72
N ALA A 146 -7.18 16.43 -3.78
CA ALA A 146 -5.75 16.59 -4.05
C ALA A 146 -5.11 15.33 -4.65
N CYS A 147 -5.43 14.15 -4.07
CA CYS A 147 -4.91 12.87 -4.54
C CYS A 147 -5.52 12.43 -5.89
N VAL A 148 -6.79 12.70 -6.11
CA VAL A 148 -7.52 12.33 -7.34
C VAL A 148 -7.06 13.22 -8.50
N GLY A 149 -6.93 14.53 -8.27
CA GLY A 149 -6.66 15.52 -9.30
C GLY A 149 -7.85 15.75 -10.23
N MET A 150 -7.70 16.67 -11.19
CA MET A 150 -8.77 17.00 -12.14
C MET A 150 -9.22 15.76 -12.90
N LYS A 151 -10.50 15.38 -12.76
CA LYS A 151 -11.09 14.18 -13.40
C LYS A 151 -10.30 12.88 -13.12
N GLY A 152 -9.60 12.78 -11.99
CA GLY A 152 -8.84 11.59 -11.63
C GLY A 152 -7.48 11.45 -12.32
N THR A 153 -6.97 12.47 -13.01
CA THR A 153 -5.74 12.34 -13.80
C THR A 153 -4.54 11.84 -13.02
N ARG A 154 -4.34 12.32 -11.77
CA ARG A 154 -3.24 11.95 -10.89
C ARG A 154 -3.33 10.49 -10.46
N VAL A 155 -4.45 10.10 -9.83
CA VAL A 155 -4.64 8.71 -9.40
C VAL A 155 -4.60 7.72 -10.57
N GLN A 156 -5.12 8.11 -11.75
CA GLN A 156 -5.07 7.27 -12.95
C GLN A 156 -3.64 7.08 -13.48
N SER A 157 -2.74 8.05 -13.29
CA SER A 157 -1.30 7.91 -13.58
C SER A 157 -0.69 6.77 -12.76
N ILE A 158 -0.98 6.77 -11.46
CA ILE A 158 -0.49 5.77 -10.51
C ILE A 158 -1.11 4.39 -10.82
N VAL A 159 -2.42 4.32 -11.10
CA VAL A 159 -3.09 3.06 -11.50
C VAL A 159 -2.44 2.45 -12.74
N ARG A 160 -2.05 3.26 -13.73
CA ARG A 160 -1.33 2.78 -14.92
C ARG A 160 0.07 2.24 -14.57
N GLU A 161 0.83 2.93 -13.73
CA GLU A 161 2.14 2.47 -13.25
C GLU A 161 2.04 1.13 -12.49
N LEU A 162 0.90 0.88 -11.83
CA LEU A 162 0.59 -0.36 -11.10
C LEU A 162 -0.15 -1.41 -11.93
N HIS A 163 -0.19 -1.27 -13.26
CA HIS A 163 -0.84 -2.21 -14.19
C HIS A 163 -2.33 -2.48 -13.90
N GLY A 164 -3.07 -1.45 -13.51
CA GLY A 164 -4.52 -1.54 -13.29
C GLY A 164 -4.93 -1.90 -11.87
N GLU A 165 -3.99 -1.92 -10.92
CA GLU A 165 -4.32 -2.03 -9.49
C GLU A 165 -5.34 -0.95 -9.08
N ARG A 166 -6.46 -1.37 -8.49
CA ARG A 166 -7.51 -0.42 -8.07
C ARG A 166 -7.09 0.33 -6.81
N ILE A 167 -7.27 1.64 -6.77
CA ILE A 167 -6.89 2.47 -5.62
C ILE A 167 -8.14 3.14 -5.05
N ASP A 168 -8.43 2.87 -3.77
CA ASP A 168 -9.43 3.62 -3.01
C ASP A 168 -8.72 4.64 -2.12
N ILE A 169 -9.02 5.92 -2.33
CA ILE A 169 -8.52 7.02 -1.50
C ILE A 169 -9.58 7.33 -0.45
N ILE A 170 -9.25 7.11 0.82
CA ILE A 170 -10.18 7.19 1.95
C ILE A 170 -9.84 8.43 2.79
N PRO A 171 -10.78 9.36 3.02
CA PRO A 171 -10.55 10.47 3.93
C PRO A 171 -10.51 9.92 5.37
N TRP A 172 -9.33 10.01 5.99
CA TRP A 172 -9.12 9.60 7.36
C TRP A 172 -10.06 10.35 8.31
N ASN A 173 -10.46 9.69 9.39
CA ASN A 173 -11.20 10.29 10.48
C ASN A 173 -10.77 9.60 11.77
N ASP A 174 -10.69 10.37 12.85
CA ASP A 174 -10.37 9.83 14.17
C ASP A 174 -11.57 9.14 14.80
N ASP A 175 -12.80 9.45 14.38
CA ASP A 175 -13.98 8.65 14.70
C ASP A 175 -13.92 7.30 13.95
N PRO A 176 -13.78 6.17 14.67
CA PRO A 176 -13.69 4.85 14.05
C PRO A 176 -14.93 4.49 13.26
N ARG A 177 -16.14 4.94 13.65
CA ARG A 177 -17.37 4.67 12.90
C ARG A 177 -17.29 5.28 11.50
N MET A 178 -16.87 6.54 11.42
CA MET A 178 -16.72 7.24 10.14
C MET A 178 -15.61 6.62 9.30
N LEU A 179 -14.47 6.28 9.90
CA LEU A 179 -13.35 5.66 9.19
C LEU A 179 -13.73 4.28 8.63
N ILE A 180 -14.40 3.44 9.43
CA ILE A 180 -14.88 2.12 9.01
C ILE A 180 -15.87 2.25 7.86
N ALA A 181 -16.89 3.11 7.99
CA ALA A 181 -17.86 3.36 6.93
C ALA A 181 -17.18 3.72 5.61
N ARG A 182 -16.27 4.68 5.65
CA ARG A 182 -15.54 5.15 4.46
C ARG A 182 -14.61 4.07 3.88
N SER A 183 -13.98 3.26 4.74
CA SER A 183 -13.05 2.22 4.30
C SER A 183 -13.72 1.12 3.47
N LEU A 184 -15.03 0.93 3.61
CA LEU A 184 -15.83 -0.06 2.87
C LEU A 184 -16.27 0.40 1.47
N THR A 185 -15.96 1.64 1.08
CA THR A 185 -16.13 2.16 -0.29
C THR A 185 -15.69 1.12 -1.34
N PRO A 186 -16.52 0.83 -2.36
CA PRO A 186 -17.71 1.59 -2.80
C PRO A 186 -19.03 1.19 -2.12
N ALA A 187 -19.04 0.24 -1.18
CA ALA A 187 -20.28 -0.14 -0.52
C ALA A 187 -20.82 0.99 0.36
N THR A 188 -22.13 1.19 0.32
CA THR A 188 -22.81 2.13 1.23
C THR A 188 -23.17 1.41 2.52
N VAL A 189 -22.91 2.06 3.66
CA VAL A 189 -23.14 1.53 5.00
C VAL A 189 -24.35 2.20 5.62
N ASP A 190 -25.27 1.41 6.16
CA ASP A 190 -26.51 1.90 6.77
C ASP A 190 -26.36 2.12 8.27
N LYS A 191 -25.73 1.17 8.99
CA LYS A 191 -25.53 1.24 10.44
C LYS A 191 -24.18 0.67 10.84
N ILE A 192 -23.60 1.21 11.91
CA ILE A 192 -22.37 0.69 12.52
C ILE A 192 -22.54 0.62 14.04
N GLY A 193 -22.44 -0.58 14.59
CA GLY A 193 -22.18 -0.82 16.00
C GLY A 193 -20.69 -1.05 16.22
N ILE A 194 -20.11 -0.47 17.27
CA ILE A 194 -18.72 -0.73 17.66
C ILE A 194 -18.67 -1.15 19.11
N ASN A 195 -17.73 -2.05 19.42
CA ASN A 195 -17.29 -2.34 20.77
C ASN A 195 -15.82 -1.92 20.86
N GLU A 196 -15.56 -0.87 21.64
CA GLU A 196 -14.25 -0.26 21.76
C GLU A 196 -13.25 -1.13 22.53
N ASP A 197 -13.73 -1.90 23.52
CA ASP A 197 -12.90 -2.78 24.34
C ASP A 197 -12.27 -3.89 23.50
N ASP A 198 -13.08 -4.53 22.65
CA ASP A 198 -12.65 -5.63 21.78
C ASP A 198 -12.13 -5.15 20.41
N ARG A 199 -12.23 -3.85 20.10
CA ARG A 199 -12.00 -3.27 18.76
C ARG A 199 -12.74 -4.01 17.64
N THR A 200 -13.98 -4.38 17.91
CA THR A 200 -14.87 -5.03 16.94
C THR A 200 -15.94 -4.06 16.44
N ALA A 201 -16.36 -4.24 15.20
CA ALA A 201 -17.41 -3.43 14.57
C ALA A 201 -18.38 -4.32 13.79
N MET A 202 -19.66 -4.17 14.08
CA MET A 202 -20.74 -4.76 13.29
C MET A 202 -21.28 -3.72 12.33
N VAL A 203 -21.17 -3.99 11.05
CA VAL A 203 -21.59 -3.11 9.97
C VAL A 203 -22.82 -3.71 9.30
N VAL A 204 -23.90 -2.94 9.27
CA VAL A 204 -25.13 -3.31 8.57
C VAL A 204 -25.16 -2.59 7.24
N VAL A 205 -25.40 -3.35 6.18
CA VAL A 205 -25.59 -2.84 4.82
C VAL A 205 -26.87 -3.40 4.22
N ASN A 206 -27.43 -2.71 3.24
CA ASN A 206 -28.50 -3.25 2.44
C ASN A 206 -28.10 -4.61 1.82
N ASP A 207 -29.04 -5.55 1.71
CA ASP A 207 -28.80 -6.88 1.13
C ASP A 207 -28.12 -6.84 -0.25
N GLN A 208 -28.42 -5.83 -1.07
CA GLN A 208 -27.80 -5.63 -2.39
C GLN A 208 -26.33 -5.18 -2.29
N GLN A 209 -25.95 -4.52 -1.20
CA GLN A 209 -24.59 -4.03 -0.94
C GLN A 209 -23.71 -5.07 -0.25
N LEU A 210 -24.28 -6.13 0.36
CA LEU A 210 -23.54 -7.14 1.13
C LEU A 210 -22.35 -7.72 0.35
N SER A 211 -22.60 -8.19 -0.88
CA SER A 211 -21.56 -8.76 -1.75
C SER A 211 -20.46 -7.74 -2.12
N ILE A 212 -20.84 -6.47 -2.30
CA ILE A 212 -19.92 -5.38 -2.63
C ILE A 212 -19.05 -5.03 -1.40
N ALA A 213 -19.67 -4.97 -0.22
CA ALA A 213 -19.02 -4.64 1.04
C ALA A 213 -17.98 -5.69 1.43
N ILE A 214 -18.31 -6.98 1.28
CA ILE A 214 -17.37 -8.10 1.47
C ILE A 214 -16.29 -8.07 0.38
N GLY A 215 -16.72 -7.92 -0.88
CA GLY A 215 -15.88 -7.96 -2.05
C GLY A 215 -15.45 -9.38 -2.46
N LYS A 216 -14.86 -9.50 -3.65
CA LYS A 216 -14.39 -10.80 -4.20
C LYS A 216 -13.41 -11.45 -3.21
N LYS A 217 -13.73 -12.67 -2.75
CA LYS A 217 -12.94 -13.42 -1.74
C LYS A 217 -12.73 -12.65 -0.42
N GLY A 218 -13.64 -11.74 -0.06
CA GLY A 218 -13.50 -10.92 1.16
C GLY A 218 -12.43 -9.83 1.07
N GLN A 219 -11.92 -9.51 -0.12
CA GLN A 219 -10.82 -8.55 -0.30
C GLN A 219 -11.15 -7.16 0.27
N ASN A 220 -12.38 -6.67 0.07
CA ASN A 220 -12.72 -5.30 0.46
C ASN A 220 -12.76 -5.17 1.98
N VAL A 221 -13.47 -6.06 2.67
CA VAL A 221 -13.52 -6.09 4.13
C VAL A 221 -12.15 -6.39 4.74
N LYS A 222 -11.36 -7.29 4.16
CA LYS A 222 -10.00 -7.59 4.65
C LYS A 222 -9.07 -6.38 4.58
N LEU A 223 -9.14 -5.60 3.50
CA LEU A 223 -8.37 -4.36 3.40
C LEU A 223 -8.92 -3.29 4.36
N ALA A 224 -10.24 -3.17 4.51
CA ALA A 224 -10.85 -2.27 5.50
C ALA A 224 -10.36 -2.58 6.93
N LYS A 225 -10.42 -3.86 7.37
CA LYS A 225 -9.92 -4.30 8.68
C LYS A 225 -8.46 -3.88 8.90
N LYS A 226 -7.59 -4.11 7.92
CA LYS A 226 -6.18 -3.73 8.00
C LYS A 226 -5.96 -2.22 8.05
N LEU A 227 -6.76 -1.46 7.29
CA LEU A 227 -6.63 0.00 7.21
C LEU A 227 -7.06 0.68 8.52
N THR A 228 -8.17 0.21 9.09
CA THR A 228 -8.74 0.80 10.31
C THR A 228 -8.12 0.22 11.58
N GLY A 229 -7.63 -1.02 11.53
CA GLY A 229 -7.18 -1.77 12.70
C GLY A 229 -8.33 -2.34 13.54
N TRP A 230 -9.56 -2.38 12.98
CA TRP A 230 -10.75 -2.94 13.62
C TRP A 230 -11.11 -4.29 13.02
N ASP A 231 -11.67 -5.19 13.84
CA ASP A 231 -12.29 -6.40 13.34
C ASP A 231 -13.73 -6.11 12.88
N ILE A 232 -13.95 -6.14 11.58
CA ILE A 232 -15.21 -5.69 10.95
C ILE A 232 -16.05 -6.90 10.51
N ASP A 233 -17.22 -7.07 11.09
CA ASP A 233 -18.23 -8.00 10.60
C ASP A 233 -19.29 -7.26 9.78
N ILE A 234 -19.74 -7.85 8.68
CA ILE A 234 -20.68 -7.20 7.75
C ILE A 234 -21.89 -8.12 7.57
N ILE A 235 -23.05 -7.62 7.97
CA ILE A 235 -24.34 -8.33 7.88
C ILE A 235 -25.33 -7.53 7.05
N SER A 236 -26.34 -8.21 6.50
CA SER A 236 -27.41 -7.52 5.78
C SER A 236 -28.44 -6.92 6.73
N GLU A 237 -29.23 -5.97 6.23
CA GLU A 237 -30.37 -5.41 6.98
C GLU A 237 -31.39 -6.50 7.36
N SER A 238 -31.62 -7.47 6.47
CA SER A 238 -32.51 -8.60 6.76
C SER A 238 -31.98 -9.50 7.89
N GLU A 239 -30.67 -9.77 7.92
CA GLU A 239 -30.01 -10.52 8.98
C GLU A 239 -30.01 -9.76 10.31
N TYR A 240 -29.68 -8.46 10.28
CA TYR A 240 -29.74 -7.61 11.46
C TYR A 240 -31.13 -7.54 12.09
N SER A 241 -32.18 -7.50 11.26
CA SER A 241 -33.57 -7.47 11.73
C SER A 241 -33.96 -8.76 12.44
N LYS A 242 -33.48 -9.91 11.95
CA LYS A 242 -33.70 -11.22 12.60
C LYS A 242 -33.00 -11.27 13.96
N ILE A 243 -31.72 -10.89 14.03
CA ILE A 243 -30.97 -10.85 15.28
C ILE A 243 -31.70 -10.00 16.32
N LYS A 244 -32.21 -8.83 15.93
CA LYS A 244 -33.00 -7.97 16.84
C LYS A 244 -34.33 -8.58 17.30
N GLN A 245 -35.00 -9.33 16.44
CA GLN A 245 -36.24 -10.02 16.80
C GLN A 245 -35.94 -11.12 17.80
N ASP A 246 -34.93 -11.96 17.52
CA ASP A 246 -34.49 -13.06 18.38
C ASP A 246 -34.04 -12.54 19.77
N GLU A 247 -33.29 -11.43 19.82
CA GLU A 247 -32.89 -10.77 21.07
C GLU A 247 -34.09 -10.23 21.87
N ALA A 248 -35.09 -9.69 21.19
CA ALA A 248 -36.31 -9.18 21.83
C ALA A 248 -37.18 -10.30 22.40
N GLU A 249 -37.29 -11.42 21.68
CA GLU A 249 -38.00 -12.62 22.14
C GLU A 249 -37.30 -13.25 23.35
N ALA A 250 -35.98 -13.44 23.29
CA ALA A 250 -35.20 -13.97 24.41
C ALA A 250 -35.27 -13.08 25.67
N ALA A 251 -35.24 -11.76 25.50
CA ALA A 251 -35.39 -10.82 26.61
C ALA A 251 -36.82 -10.78 27.20
N PHE A 252 -37.82 -11.21 26.43
CA PHE A 252 -39.19 -11.35 26.90
C PHE A 252 -39.37 -12.67 27.67
N GLU A 253 -38.81 -13.78 27.17
CA GLU A 253 -38.84 -15.09 27.84
C GLU A 253 -38.08 -15.09 29.17
N GLY A 254 -36.90 -14.45 29.23
CA GLY A 254 -36.11 -14.34 30.47
C GLY A 254 -36.76 -13.47 31.56
N LYS A 255 -37.81 -12.70 31.24
CA LYS A 255 -38.62 -11.96 32.23
C LYS A 255 -39.85 -12.75 32.72
N ILE A 256 -40.14 -13.90 32.10
CA ILE A 256 -41.27 -14.76 32.42
C ILE A 256 -40.85 -15.94 33.32
N GLU A 257 -39.54 -16.14 33.57
CA GLU A 257 -39.10 -17.05 34.64
C GLU A 257 -39.73 -16.60 35.98
N PRO A 258 -40.62 -17.41 36.58
CA PRO A 258 -41.28 -17.05 37.83
C PRO A 258 -40.22 -16.95 38.93
N ASN A 259 -40.36 -15.97 39.82
CA ASN A 259 -39.80 -16.10 41.17
C ASN A 259 -40.35 -17.40 41.75
N GLU A 260 -39.53 -18.45 41.77
CA GLU A 260 -39.82 -19.65 42.56
C GLU A 260 -39.76 -19.23 44.03
N GLU A 261 -40.93 -19.20 44.68
CA GLU A 261 -41.12 -19.06 46.14
C GLU A 261 -40.56 -20.25 46.91
#